data_AF-A0A2T7C1N8-F1
#
_entry.id   AF-A0A2T7C1N8-F1
#
_cell.length_a   1.000
_cell.length_b   1.000
_cell.length_c   1.000
_cell.angle_alpha   90.00
_cell.angle_beta   90.00
_cell.angle_gamma   90.00
#
_symmetry.space_group_name_H-M   'P 1'
#
loop_
_entity.id
_entity.type
_entity.pdbx_description
1 polymer ?
#
loop_
_entity_poly.entity_id
_entity_poly.type
_entity_poly.pdbx_seq_one_letter_code
_entity_poly.pdbx_strand_id
1 'polypeptide(L)'
;MFRRKHASHFNSSDAEQRQAKIDELKSALGPLSARGEKYCSEACLTRYLEARNWNVTKSKKMLEESLKWRAAYRPEDIRWIRPRSLTEIIN
;
A
#
# COMPACT_ATOMS: atom_id res chain seq x y z
N MET A 1 -25.32 -1.03 -17.48
CA MET A 1 -24.64 0.18 -18.01
C MET A 1 -24.15 1.03 -16.84
N PHE A 2 -22.86 0.96 -16.50
CA PHE A 2 -22.29 1.75 -15.40
C PHE A 2 -21.93 3.16 -15.89
N ARG A 3 -22.71 4.15 -15.47
CA ARG A 3 -22.52 5.56 -15.79
C ARG A 3 -21.38 6.12 -14.94
N ARG A 4 -20.15 6.16 -15.47
CA ARG A 4 -19.07 6.96 -14.89
C ARG A 4 -19.41 8.43 -15.05
N LYS A 5 -19.89 9.05 -13.98
CA LYS A 5 -20.00 10.51 -13.89
C LYS A 5 -18.65 11.01 -13.40
N HIS A 6 -17.84 11.55 -14.33
CA HIS A 6 -16.68 12.35 -13.97
C HIS A 6 -17.20 13.60 -13.25
N ALA A 7 -17.06 13.63 -11.93
CA ALA A 7 -17.18 14.84 -11.14
C ALA A 7 -15.76 15.33 -10.84
N SER A 8 -15.21 16.12 -11.76
CA SER A 8 -14.03 16.93 -11.54
C SER A 8 -14.41 18.12 -10.63
N HIS A 9 -14.62 17.84 -9.35
CA HIS A 9 -14.40 18.82 -8.29
C HIS A 9 -13.16 18.35 -7.54
N PHE A 10 -12.00 18.46 -8.20
CA PHE A 10 -10.72 18.35 -7.52
C PHE A 10 -10.55 19.63 -6.71
N ASN A 11 -11.18 19.67 -5.53
CA ASN A 11 -10.99 20.78 -4.60
C ASN A 11 -9.52 20.80 -4.21
N SER A 12 -8.79 21.87 -4.55
CA SER A 12 -7.39 22.02 -4.12
C SER A 12 -7.24 21.84 -2.60
N SER A 13 -8.25 22.27 -1.83
CA SER A 13 -8.37 22.04 -0.39
C SER A 13 -8.37 20.56 -0.01
N ASP A 14 -8.96 19.68 -0.81
CA ASP A 14 -8.93 18.23 -0.54
C ASP A 14 -7.53 17.67 -0.78
N ALA A 15 -6.80 18.15 -1.79
CA ALA A 15 -5.44 17.69 -2.05
C ALA A 15 -4.49 18.06 -0.89
N GLU A 16 -4.60 19.27 -0.36
CA GLU A 16 -3.82 19.73 0.79
C GLU A 16 -4.17 18.94 2.06
N GLN A 17 -5.46 18.71 2.33
CA GLN A 17 -5.89 17.89 3.47
C GLN A 17 -5.39 16.45 3.36
N ARG A 18 -5.38 15.88 2.15
CA ARG A 18 -4.85 14.54 1.90
C ARG A 18 -3.35 14.48 2.14
N GLN A 19 -2.60 15.48 1.68
CA GLN A 19 -1.17 15.55 1.92
C GLN A 19 -0.85 15.69 3.41
N ALA A 20 -1.58 16.55 4.13
CA ALA A 20 -1.42 16.68 5.57
C ALA A 20 -1.65 15.36 6.31
N LYS A 21 -2.62 14.54 5.87
CA LYS A 21 -2.87 13.21 6.44
C LYS A 21 -1.78 12.20 6.12
N ILE A 22 -1.15 12.30 4.94
CA ILE A 22 0.00 11.48 4.57
C ILE A 22 1.19 11.82 5.45
N ASP A 23 1.46 13.11 5.67
CA ASP A 23 2.55 13.59 6.52
C ASP A 23 2.34 13.23 8.00
N GLU A 24 1.10 13.32 8.48
CA GLU A 24 0.68 12.87 9.82
C GLU A 24 0.95 11.36 9.98
N LEU A 25 0.54 10.54 9.00
CA LEU A 25 0.77 9.10 9.02
C LEU A 25 2.27 8.76 8.97
N LYS A 26 3.04 9.47 8.14
CA LYS A 26 4.49 9.29 8.01
C LYS A 26 5.21 9.61 9.32
N SER A 27 4.81 10.69 9.98
CA SER A 27 5.34 11.08 11.29
C SER A 27 4.95 10.06 12.38
N ALA A 28 3.74 9.51 12.32
CA ALA A 28 3.24 8.55 13.30
C ALA A 28 3.89 7.14 13.19
N LEU A 29 4.46 6.78 12.04
CA LEU A 29 5.15 5.50 11.83
C LEU A 29 6.53 5.43 12.48
N GLY A 30 7.16 6.59 12.75
CA GLY A 30 8.50 6.65 13.33
C GLY A 30 9.58 6.05 12.41
N PRO A 31 10.78 5.77 12.94
CA PRO A 31 11.85 5.17 12.16
C PRO A 31 11.48 3.76 11.73
N LEU A 32 11.42 3.55 10.41
CA LEU A 32 11.14 2.26 9.81
C LEU A 32 12.45 1.53 9.50
N SER A 33 12.39 0.20 9.32
CA SER A 33 13.54 -0.52 8.77
C SER A 33 13.81 -0.05 7.33
N ALA A 34 15.05 -0.14 6.86
CA ALA A 34 15.42 0.25 5.48
C ALA A 34 14.52 -0.39 4.40
N ARG A 35 14.00 -1.60 4.67
CA ARG A 35 13.04 -2.28 3.78
C ARG A 35 11.62 -1.70 3.88
N GLY A 36 11.20 -1.33 5.10
CA GLY A 36 9.94 -0.63 5.33
C GLY A 36 9.92 0.74 4.67
N GLU A 37 11.02 1.49 4.73
CA GLU A 37 11.15 2.80 4.06
C GLU A 37 10.96 2.70 2.55
N LYS A 38 11.54 1.68 1.90
CA LYS A 38 11.35 1.45 0.46
C LYS A 38 9.90 1.10 0.09
N TYR A 39 9.17 0.43 0.98
CA TYR A 39 7.77 0.05 0.76
C TYR A 39 6.81 1.22 1.02
N CYS A 40 7.08 2.01 2.06
CA CYS A 40 6.27 3.15 2.50
C CYS A 40 6.49 4.40 1.62
N SER A 41 6.27 4.27 0.32
CA SER A 41 6.15 5.42 -0.59
C SER A 41 4.85 6.20 -0.34
N GLU A 42 4.79 7.47 -0.73
CA GLU A 42 3.58 8.30 -0.57
C GLU A 42 2.34 7.62 -1.18
N ALA A 43 2.46 7.11 -2.41
CA ALA A 43 1.39 6.38 -3.08
C ALA A 43 0.97 5.10 -2.32
N CYS A 44 1.86 4.48 -1.54
CA CYS A 44 1.49 3.38 -0.67
C CYS A 44 0.67 3.88 0.52
N LEU A 45 1.12 4.93 1.20
CA LEU A 45 0.41 5.53 2.34
C LEU A 45 -1.00 6.01 1.94
N THR A 46 -1.15 6.63 0.77
CA THR A 46 -2.44 7.04 0.22
C THR A 46 -3.41 5.87 0.10
N ARG A 47 -2.98 4.71 -0.42
CA ARG A 47 -3.84 3.53 -0.56
C ARG A 47 -4.37 3.01 0.78
N TYR A 48 -3.54 3.04 1.83
CA TYR A 48 -3.97 2.64 3.17
C TYR A 48 -4.96 3.63 3.77
N LEU A 49 -4.73 4.94 3.58
CA LEU A 49 -5.65 5.99 4.01
C LEU A 49 -7.00 5.89 3.30
N GLU A 50 -7.01 5.74 1.98
CA GLU A 50 -8.23 5.55 1.20
C GLU A 50 -9.03 4.33 1.68
N ALA A 51 -8.37 3.18 1.92
CA ALA A 51 -9.00 1.95 2.40
C ALA A 51 -9.61 2.07 3.81
N ARG A 52 -9.27 3.12 4.56
CA ARG A 52 -9.75 3.38 5.93
C ARG A 52 -10.48 4.73 6.03
N ASN A 53 -10.96 5.25 4.91
CA ASN A 53 -11.71 6.52 4.84
C ASN A 53 -10.92 7.69 5.46
N TRP A 54 -9.63 7.79 5.13
CA TRP A 54 -8.69 8.82 5.59
C TRP A 54 -8.48 8.86 7.11
N ASN A 55 -8.74 7.75 7.82
CA ASN A 55 -8.49 7.63 9.24
C ASN A 55 -7.03 7.20 9.52
N VAL A 56 -6.23 8.12 10.08
CA VAL A 56 -4.79 7.91 10.32
C VAL A 56 -4.54 6.77 11.32
N THR A 57 -5.26 6.71 12.44
CA THR A 57 -5.07 5.70 13.48
C THR A 57 -5.31 4.28 12.96
N LYS A 58 -6.41 4.09 12.21
CA LYS A 58 -6.73 2.78 11.59
C LYS A 58 -5.74 2.43 10.49
N SER A 59 -5.31 3.41 9.70
CA SER A 59 -4.34 3.21 8.62
C SER A 59 -2.97 2.82 9.17
N LYS A 60 -2.52 3.46 10.25
CA LYS A 60 -1.29 3.12 10.97
C LYS A 60 -1.31 1.67 11.43
N LYS A 61 -2.35 1.26 12.17
CA LYS A 61 -2.48 -0.12 12.66
C LYS A 61 -2.41 -1.15 11.52
N MET A 62 -3.12 -0.90 10.43
CA MET A 62 -3.13 -1.78 9.26
C MET A 62 -1.76 -1.84 8.57
N LEU A 63 -1.04 -0.72 8.52
CA LEU A 63 0.29 -0.64 7.94
C LEU A 63 1.33 -1.36 8.81
N GLU A 64 1.26 -1.22 10.14
CA GLU A 64 2.10 -1.97 11.09
C GLU A 64 1.90 -3.48 10.97
N GLU A 65 0.64 -3.95 10.89
CA GLU A 65 0.32 -5.36 10.66
C GLU A 65 0.90 -5.84 9.32
N SER A 66 0.79 -5.02 8.27
CA SER A 66 1.36 -5.33 6.95
C SER A 66 2.88 -5.41 7.00
N LEU A 67 3.55 -4.48 7.69
CA LEU A 67 5.01 -4.47 7.84
C LEU A 67 5.49 -5.69 8.63
N LYS A 68 4.78 -6.06 9.71
CA LYS A 68 5.06 -7.28 10.48
C LYS A 68 4.93 -8.53 9.62
N TRP A 69 3.88 -8.62 8.80
CA TRP A 69 3.70 -9.74 7.87
C TRP A 69 4.83 -9.80 6.84
N ARG A 70 5.22 -8.66 6.25
CA ARG A 70 6.33 -8.61 5.29
C ARG A 70 7.67 -8.98 5.92
N ALA A 71 7.92 -8.58 7.16
CA ALA A 71 9.12 -8.96 7.89
C ALA A 71 9.18 -10.48 8.15
N ALA A 72 8.03 -11.10 8.45
CA ALA A 72 7.95 -12.53 8.71
C ALA A 72 8.00 -13.40 7.45
N TYR A 73 7.20 -13.04 6.42
CA TYR A 73 7.00 -13.89 5.24
C TYR A 73 7.83 -13.47 4.02
N ARG A 74 8.51 -12.31 4.10
CA ARG A 74 9.49 -11.83 3.11
C ARG A 74 9.03 -12.06 1.67
N PRO A 75 7.94 -11.40 1.25
CA PRO A 75 7.38 -11.60 -0.09
C PRO A 75 8.38 -11.31 -1.21
N GLU A 76 9.44 -10.53 -0.93
CA GLU A 76 10.51 -10.29 -1.90
C GLU A 76 11.36 -11.53 -2.24
N ASP A 77 11.34 -12.56 -1.39
CA ASP A 77 12.09 -13.81 -1.59
C ASP A 77 11.25 -14.88 -2.31
N ILE A 78 9.96 -14.61 -2.57
CA ILE A 78 9.08 -15.54 -3.29
C ILE A 78 9.56 -15.64 -4.74
N ARG A 79 10.03 -16.82 -5.12
CA ARG A 79 10.39 -17.18 -6.49
C ARG A 79 9.38 -18.16 -7.03
N TRP A 80 8.75 -17.82 -8.15
CA TRP A 80 7.95 -18.78 -8.90
C TRP A 80 8.89 -19.80 -9.52
N ILE A 81 8.82 -21.04 -9.03
CA ILE A 81 9.40 -22.17 -9.74
C ILE A 81 8.57 -22.30 -11.00
N ARG A 82 9.11 -21.84 -12.14
CA ARG A 82 8.53 -22.17 -13.44
C ARG A 82 8.67 -23.69 -13.56
N PRO A 83 7.57 -24.47 -13.65
CA PRO A 83 7.72 -25.86 -14.03
C PRO A 83 8.52 -25.87 -15.34
N ARG A 84 9.56 -26.71 -15.40
CA ARG A 84 10.15 -27.05 -16.71
C ARG A 84 8.98 -27.55 -17.53
N SER A 85 8.74 -26.86 -18.65
CA SER A 85 7.75 -27.12 -19.69
C SER A 85 6.77 -28.28 -19.45
N LEU A 86 5.47 -28.00 -19.64
CA LEU A 86 4.37 -28.98 -19.74
C LEU A 86 4.58 -30.09 -20.82
N THR A 87 5.75 -30.18 -21.44
CA THR A 87 6.11 -31.13 -22.49
C THR A 87 6.52 -32.51 -21.96
N GLU A 88 6.72 -32.69 -20.65
CA GLU A 88 7.09 -34.01 -20.07
C GLU A 88 5.90 -34.79 -19.50
N ILE A 89 4.67 -34.25 -19.54
CA ILE A 89 3.47 -34.92 -18.98
C ILE A 89 2.73 -35.79 -20.03
N ILE A 90 3.17 -35.81 -21.30
CA ILE A 90 2.49 -36.53 -22.40
C ILE A 90 3.34 -37.69 -22.98
N ASN A 91 4.22 -38.33 -22.20
CA ASN A 91 4.84 -39.59 -22.62
C ASN A 91 4.59 -40.71 -21.62
#